data_AF-A0A3L6N5R2-F1
#
_entry.id   AF-A0A3L6N5R2-F1
#
_cell.length_a   1.000
_cell.length_b   1.000
_cell.length_c   1.000
_cell.angle_alpha   90.00
_cell.angle_beta   90.00
_cell.angle_gamma   90.00
#
_symmetry.space_group_name_H-M   'P 1'
#
loop_
_entity.id
_entity.type
_entity.pdbx_description
1 polymer ?
#
loop_
_entity_poly.entity_id
_entity_poly.type
_entity_poly.pdbx_seq_one_letter_code
_entity_poly.pdbx_strand_id
1 'polypeptide(L)'
;MGDQAIPEFSTSLVLTAFNEPLKLEKTPLPKTVPPGSVFVRVLSTPVRPHQREGFRGNSPLSFKPPYNPGDGGVGRIVSVGPDAVALKPGQLVYMNNFITARDDPNTRVLLGIHDGGGPEADLKLFNLWKGFWRDVAVVATENIIPLNEKILINEMGYSCGDLSYIQRLSVAYGGIRAANLQAGETVIVAPATGHFSGAVVELAAQISCRVIALSRSASKLKPLTSRYHRVTAVELTGDEKKDAEAIGALVPGGADAYIDVSPPAATASHHHLNISINSLTSFGRVVFLGMMFDIKINYASLMVRNITIKAQFMYTRQELVSLVKMIETGVIKLGKEAGHEIVEKGFSMEEWENAVTVAETASAWGQQVLLYP
;
A
#
# COMPACT_ATOMS: atom_id res chain seq x y z
N MET A 1 2.69 31.68 15.58
CA MET A 1 2.94 30.22 15.52
C MET A 1 3.96 29.96 16.61
N GLY A 2 3.58 29.29 17.70
CA GLY A 2 4.52 29.05 18.79
C GLY A 2 5.63 28.14 18.30
N ASP A 3 6.89 28.50 18.57
CA ASP A 3 8.04 27.62 18.40
C ASP A 3 7.77 26.34 19.20
N GLN A 4 7.28 25.30 18.53
CA GLN A 4 7.23 23.98 19.13
C GLN A 4 8.67 23.56 19.34
N ALA A 5 9.08 23.45 20.61
CA ALA A 5 10.41 22.98 20.97
C ALA A 5 10.69 21.67 20.24
N ILE A 6 11.82 21.61 19.54
CA ILE A 6 12.29 20.40 18.87
C ILE A 6 12.47 19.32 19.95
N PRO A 7 11.79 18.16 19.84
CA PRO A 7 11.96 17.07 20.80
C PRO A 7 13.42 16.61 20.84
N GLU A 8 13.96 16.44 22.05
CA GLU A 8 15.34 15.97 22.24
C GLU A 8 15.48 14.46 22.00
N PHE A 9 14.40 13.71 22.11
CA PHE A 9 14.36 12.26 22.00
C PHE A 9 13.18 11.80 21.16
N SER A 10 13.31 10.61 20.58
CA SER A 10 12.22 9.83 20.01
C SER A 10 12.13 8.47 20.70
N THR A 11 10.92 8.08 21.06
CA THR A 11 10.56 6.74 21.52
C THR A 11 10.09 5.92 20.32
N SER A 12 10.65 4.72 20.14
CA SER A 12 10.34 3.85 18.99
C SER A 12 10.30 2.38 19.37
N LEU A 13 9.53 1.60 18.63
CA LEU A 13 9.61 0.14 18.67
C LEU A 13 10.80 -0.35 17.86
N VAL A 14 11.57 -1.25 18.45
CA VAL A 14 12.78 -1.86 17.88
C VAL A 14 12.66 -3.37 17.98
N LEU A 15 12.85 -4.07 16.86
CA LEU A 15 13.10 -5.51 16.87
C LEU A 15 14.59 -5.73 17.04
N THR A 16 15.02 -6.25 18.20
CA THR A 16 16.45 -6.48 18.49
C THR A 16 17.00 -7.73 17.82
N ALA A 17 16.23 -8.81 17.83
CA ALA A 17 16.53 -10.06 17.14
C ALA A 17 15.22 -10.73 16.69
N PHE A 18 15.31 -11.66 15.73
CA PHE A 18 14.16 -12.46 15.36
C PHE A 18 13.70 -13.30 16.55
N ASN A 19 12.39 -13.54 16.65
CA ASN A 19 11.75 -14.28 17.74
C ASN A 19 11.84 -13.61 19.13
N GLU A 20 12.35 -12.38 19.22
CA GLU A 20 12.26 -11.56 20.43
C GLU A 20 11.07 -10.58 20.36
N PRO A 21 10.48 -10.19 21.51
CA PRO A 21 9.50 -9.12 21.54
C PRO A 21 10.13 -7.78 21.13
N LEU A 22 9.33 -6.90 20.53
CA LEU A 22 9.76 -5.52 20.28
C LEU A 22 10.00 -4.80 21.60
N LYS A 23 11.01 -3.92 21.61
CA LYS A 23 11.34 -3.07 22.75
C LYS A 23 11.01 -1.63 22.42
N LEU A 24 10.44 -0.91 23.39
CA LEU A 24 10.36 0.53 23.35
C LEU A 24 11.72 1.10 23.72
N GLU A 25 12.34 1.79 22.79
CA GLU A 25 13.65 2.42 22.98
C GLU A 25 13.54 3.92 22.78
N LYS A 26 14.10 4.67 23.73
CA LYS A 26 14.23 6.12 23.68
C LYS A 26 15.60 6.48 23.13
N THR A 27 15.63 7.13 21.98
CA THR A 27 16.85 7.50 21.24
C THR A 27 16.97 9.01 21.11
N PRO A 28 18.17 9.60 21.24
CA PRO A 28 18.34 11.04 21.07
C PRO A 28 18.11 11.45 19.61
N LEU A 29 17.40 12.55 19.40
CA LEU A 29 17.27 13.18 18.09
C LEU A 29 18.45 14.13 17.83
N PRO A 30 18.83 14.35 16.56
CA PRO A 30 19.79 15.39 16.21
C PRO A 30 19.31 16.75 16.74
N LYS A 31 20.23 17.55 17.31
CA LYS A 31 19.92 18.89 17.87
C LYS A 31 19.32 19.86 16.84
N THR A 32 19.64 19.66 15.56
CA THR A 32 19.11 20.42 14.44
C THR A 32 18.68 19.44 13.36
N VAL A 33 17.69 19.83 12.55
CA VAL A 33 17.21 19.00 11.45
C VAL A 33 18.25 19.01 10.33
N PRO A 34 18.81 17.86 9.93
CA PRO A 34 19.79 17.81 8.85
C PRO A 34 19.24 18.32 7.50
N PRO A 35 20.10 18.83 6.60
CA PRO A 35 19.70 19.12 5.22
C PRO A 35 19.03 17.94 4.53
N GLY A 36 17.96 18.22 3.80
CA GLY A 36 17.11 17.27 3.09
C GLY A 36 16.25 16.42 4.02
N SER A 37 16.09 16.79 5.28
CA SER A 37 15.23 16.04 6.19
C SER A 37 14.22 16.92 6.90
N VAL A 38 13.20 16.27 7.48
CA VAL A 38 12.23 16.89 8.36
C VAL A 38 12.04 16.04 9.61
N PHE A 39 11.69 16.68 10.71
CA PHE A 39 11.18 15.99 11.88
C PHE A 39 9.66 16.00 11.83
N VAL A 40 9.05 14.83 11.93
CA VAL A 40 7.60 14.64 11.83
C VAL A 40 7.13 13.93 13.09
N ARG A 41 6.19 14.53 13.81
CA ARG A 41 5.44 13.82 14.85
C ARG A 41 4.48 12.85 14.17
N VAL A 42 4.63 11.57 14.44
CA VAL A 42 3.74 10.55 13.87
C VAL A 42 2.39 10.67 14.57
N LEU A 43 1.31 10.68 13.79
CA LEU A 43 -0.06 10.76 14.29
C LEU A 43 -0.78 9.43 14.14
N SER A 44 -0.46 8.65 13.11
CA SER A 44 -0.97 7.30 12.90
C SER A 44 -0.09 6.54 11.91
N THR A 45 0.12 5.25 12.16
CA THR A 45 0.93 4.37 11.30
C THR A 45 0.28 2.99 11.21
N PRO A 46 0.24 2.35 10.04
CA PRO A 46 -0.43 1.07 9.89
C PRO A 46 0.34 -0.09 10.54
N VAL A 47 -0.41 -1.15 10.83
CA VAL A 47 0.07 -2.48 11.21
C VAL A 47 -0.43 -3.48 10.17
N ARG A 48 0.49 -4.24 9.57
CA ARG A 48 0.18 -5.20 8.50
C ARG A 48 -0.11 -6.59 9.07
N PRO A 49 -1.05 -7.35 8.48
CA PRO A 49 -1.41 -8.70 8.95
C PRO A 49 -0.25 -9.69 9.08
N HIS A 50 0.83 -9.52 8.31
CA HIS A 50 1.96 -10.46 8.28
C HIS A 50 3.19 -9.97 9.06
N GLN A 51 3.12 -8.84 9.77
CA GLN A 51 4.29 -8.30 10.48
C GLN A 51 4.76 -9.21 11.59
N ARG A 52 3.85 -9.87 12.32
CA ARG A 52 4.20 -10.77 13.43
C ARG A 52 5.04 -11.96 12.97
N GLU A 53 4.64 -12.61 11.88
CA GLU A 53 5.43 -13.67 11.25
C GLU A 53 6.77 -13.14 10.73
N GLY A 54 6.80 -11.91 10.20
CA GLY A 54 8.05 -11.25 9.84
C GLY A 54 9.01 -11.10 11.03
N PHE A 55 8.52 -10.76 12.23
CA PHE A 55 9.36 -10.68 13.43
C PHE A 55 9.93 -12.04 13.87
N ARG A 56 9.36 -13.15 13.39
CA ARG A 56 9.87 -14.52 13.57
C ARG A 56 10.87 -14.94 12.48
N GLY A 57 11.09 -14.11 11.48
CA GLY A 57 11.90 -14.42 10.30
C GLY A 57 11.14 -15.10 9.17
N ASN A 58 9.81 -15.26 9.30
CA ASN A 58 8.95 -15.91 8.32
C ASN A 58 8.30 -14.88 7.38
N SER A 59 9.11 -14.18 6.60
CA SER A 59 8.65 -13.16 5.66
C SER A 59 9.23 -13.40 4.27
N PRO A 60 8.45 -13.21 3.20
CA PRO A 60 9.01 -13.20 1.85
C PRO A 60 9.77 -11.90 1.55
N LEU A 61 9.62 -10.86 2.39
CA LEU A 61 10.41 -9.63 2.34
C LEU A 61 11.68 -9.78 3.19
N SER A 62 12.82 -9.34 2.65
CA SER A 62 14.12 -9.33 3.33
C SER A 62 14.26 -8.15 4.29
N PHE A 63 14.74 -8.41 5.51
CA PHE A 63 15.24 -7.42 6.47
C PHE A 63 16.06 -8.14 7.55
N LYS A 64 16.93 -7.41 8.26
CA LYS A 64 17.73 -7.96 9.37
C LYS A 64 17.58 -7.12 10.64
N PRO A 65 17.31 -7.75 11.81
CA PRO A 65 17.46 -7.10 13.10
C PRO A 65 18.92 -6.70 13.39
N PRO A 66 19.16 -5.63 14.17
CA PRO A 66 18.15 -4.76 14.75
C PRO A 66 17.53 -3.79 13.74
N TYR A 67 16.22 -3.60 13.77
CA TYR A 67 15.56 -2.57 12.95
C TYR A 67 14.27 -2.04 13.58
N ASN A 68 13.81 -0.87 13.10
CA ASN A 68 12.56 -0.24 13.51
C ASN A 68 11.42 -0.55 12.53
N PRO A 69 10.33 -1.20 12.96
CA PRO A 69 9.16 -1.45 12.11
C PRO A 69 8.34 -0.18 11.81
N GLY A 70 7.40 -0.31 10.86
CA GLY A 70 6.36 0.67 10.54
C GLY A 70 6.48 1.25 9.13
N ASP A 71 5.50 0.96 8.27
CA ASP A 71 5.47 1.36 6.87
C ASP A 71 4.41 2.42 6.55
N GLY A 72 4.89 3.65 6.45
CA GLY A 72 4.08 4.81 6.10
C GLY A 72 3.26 5.34 7.27
N GLY A 73 2.44 6.36 7.00
CA GLY A 73 1.56 6.93 8.01
C GLY A 73 1.26 8.39 7.79
N VAL A 74 0.55 8.97 8.73
CA VAL A 74 0.19 10.39 8.75
C VAL A 74 0.89 11.04 9.92
N GLY A 75 1.40 12.24 9.70
CA GLY A 75 2.16 12.97 10.69
C GLY A 75 2.00 14.47 10.58
N ARG A 76 2.59 15.19 11.53
CA ARG A 76 2.69 16.66 11.49
C ARG A 76 4.15 17.07 11.55
N ILE A 77 4.57 17.94 10.63
CA ILE A 77 5.94 18.46 10.63
C ILE A 77 6.16 19.27 11.92
N VAL A 78 7.19 18.90 12.67
CA VAL A 78 7.67 19.65 13.84
C VAL A 78 8.66 20.71 13.40
N SER A 79 9.65 20.30 12.60
CA SER A 79 10.73 21.17 12.12
C SER A 79 11.26 20.68 10.78
N VAL A 80 11.89 21.56 10.02
CA VAL A 80 12.39 21.29 8.67
C VAL A 80 13.88 21.61 8.56
N GLY A 81 14.57 20.89 7.68
CA GLY A 81 15.96 21.18 7.34
C GLY A 81 16.11 22.57 6.70
N PRO A 82 17.32 23.17 6.77
CA PRO A 82 17.56 24.53 6.29
C PRO A 82 17.37 24.73 4.77
N ASP A 83 17.34 23.64 4.01
CA ASP A 83 17.14 23.59 2.56
C ASP A 83 15.67 23.34 2.16
N ALA A 84 14.75 23.17 3.12
CA ALA A 84 13.34 22.98 2.83
C ALA A 84 12.70 24.28 2.30
N VAL A 85 12.24 24.25 1.05
CA VAL A 85 11.62 25.42 0.39
C VAL A 85 10.10 25.43 0.54
N ALA A 86 9.46 24.27 0.43
CA ALA A 86 8.00 24.16 0.40
C ALA A 86 7.38 23.65 1.72
N LEU A 87 8.10 22.79 2.43
CA LEU A 87 7.64 22.18 3.67
C LEU A 87 7.78 23.16 4.84
N LYS A 88 6.80 23.17 5.75
CA LYS A 88 6.73 24.09 6.88
C LYS A 88 6.33 23.37 8.17
N PRO A 89 6.86 23.79 9.33
CA PRO A 89 6.34 23.38 10.62
C PRO A 89 4.82 23.51 10.71
N GLY A 90 4.19 22.54 11.35
CA GLY A 90 2.74 22.47 11.56
C GLY A 90 1.95 21.82 10.42
N GLN A 91 2.53 21.59 9.24
CA GLN A 91 1.80 20.95 8.13
C GLN A 91 1.46 19.48 8.42
N LEU A 92 0.23 19.10 8.10
CA LEU A 92 -0.20 17.71 8.01
C LEU A 92 0.42 17.06 6.77
N VAL A 93 0.97 15.86 6.94
CA VAL A 93 1.69 15.16 5.88
C VAL A 93 1.41 13.66 5.88
N TYR A 94 1.48 13.05 4.70
CA TYR A 94 1.64 11.63 4.53
C TYR A 94 3.13 11.28 4.41
N MET A 95 3.57 10.31 5.20
CA MET A 95 4.94 9.78 5.20
C MET A 95 4.99 8.55 4.30
N ASN A 96 5.69 8.64 3.18
CA ASN A 96 5.84 7.55 2.22
C ASN A 96 6.96 6.58 2.63
N ASN A 97 6.67 5.29 2.66
CA ASN A 97 7.66 4.25 3.02
C ASN A 97 8.53 3.80 1.85
N PHE A 98 8.16 4.08 0.59
CA PHE A 98 9.00 3.70 -0.55
C PHE A 98 10.11 4.72 -0.75
N ILE A 99 11.31 4.39 -0.30
CA ILE A 99 12.48 5.28 -0.33
C ILE A 99 13.31 4.96 -1.57
N THR A 100 13.79 6.01 -2.24
CA THR A 100 14.76 5.94 -3.33
C THR A 100 15.94 6.82 -2.97
N ALA A 101 17.17 6.36 -3.22
CA ALA A 101 18.34 7.20 -2.98
C ALA A 101 18.32 8.42 -3.91
N ARG A 102 18.80 9.57 -3.42
CA ARG A 102 18.82 10.82 -4.19
C ARG A 102 19.81 10.79 -5.33
N ASP A 103 20.92 10.11 -5.11
CA ASP A 103 22.07 10.00 -6.00
C ASP A 103 22.06 8.71 -6.84
N ASP A 104 21.16 7.76 -6.54
CA ASP A 104 20.93 6.58 -7.37
C ASP A 104 19.44 6.18 -7.38
N PRO A 105 18.71 6.40 -8.49
CA PRO A 105 17.31 6.00 -8.60
C PRO A 105 17.08 4.48 -8.61
N ASN A 106 18.13 3.66 -8.74
CA ASN A 106 18.00 2.21 -8.70
C ASN A 106 18.01 1.66 -7.27
N THR A 107 18.75 2.30 -6.36
CA THR A 107 18.80 2.00 -4.93
C THR A 107 17.47 2.37 -4.29
N ARG A 108 16.72 1.37 -3.82
CA ARG A 108 15.35 1.56 -3.33
C ARG A 108 14.98 0.56 -2.26
N VAL A 109 14.24 1.01 -1.25
CA VAL A 109 13.85 0.18 -0.10
C VAL A 109 12.43 0.49 0.35
N LEU A 110 11.83 -0.45 1.09
CA LEU A 110 10.55 -0.22 1.76
C LEU A 110 10.81 -0.05 3.25
N LEU A 111 10.78 1.19 3.71
CA LEU A 111 11.13 1.54 5.07
C LEU A 111 10.31 0.75 6.09
N GLY A 112 11.01 0.21 7.09
CA GLY A 112 10.42 -0.56 8.17
C GLY A 112 9.93 -1.95 7.80
N ILE A 113 10.12 -2.41 6.54
CA ILE A 113 9.55 -3.70 6.08
C ILE A 113 10.38 -4.48 5.04
N HIS A 114 11.21 -3.84 4.21
CA HIS A 114 12.05 -4.52 3.23
C HIS A 114 13.34 -3.73 2.94
N ASP A 115 14.48 -4.37 3.15
CA ASP A 115 15.83 -3.80 3.07
C ASP A 115 16.45 -3.76 1.66
N GLY A 116 15.67 -4.08 0.62
CA GLY A 116 16.13 -4.14 -0.78
C GLY A 116 16.75 -5.48 -1.19
N GLY A 117 16.87 -6.45 -0.27
CA GLY A 117 17.30 -7.81 -0.63
C GLY A 117 18.81 -8.05 -0.55
N GLY A 118 19.54 -7.15 0.11
CA GLY A 118 20.95 -7.37 0.49
C GLY A 118 22.04 -6.55 -0.20
N PRO A 119 21.84 -5.85 -1.35
CA PRO A 119 22.86 -4.93 -1.85
C PRO A 119 23.27 -3.90 -0.80
N GLU A 120 24.58 -3.61 -0.70
CA GLU A 120 25.13 -2.72 0.34
C GLU A 120 24.51 -1.32 0.29
N ALA A 121 24.27 -0.79 -0.90
CA ALA A 121 23.64 0.51 -1.10
C ALA A 121 22.20 0.56 -0.54
N ASP A 122 21.41 -0.50 -0.77
CA ASP A 122 20.05 -0.61 -0.24
C ASP A 122 20.07 -0.74 1.29
N LEU A 123 20.94 -1.57 1.85
CA LEU A 123 21.12 -1.71 3.29
C LEU A 123 21.53 -0.39 3.94
N LYS A 124 22.43 0.37 3.31
CA LYS A 124 22.83 1.71 3.78
C LYS A 124 21.64 2.66 3.81
N LEU A 125 20.82 2.67 2.77
CA LEU A 125 19.61 3.50 2.69
C LEU A 125 18.56 3.09 3.73
N PHE A 126 18.28 1.79 3.86
CA PHE A 126 17.34 1.24 4.83
C PHE A 126 17.79 1.46 6.28
N ASN A 127 19.09 1.47 6.55
CA ASN A 127 19.60 1.71 7.89
C ASN A 127 19.70 3.20 8.23
N LEU A 128 19.82 4.08 7.25
CA LEU A 128 19.82 5.53 7.45
C LEU A 128 18.46 6.02 7.95
N TRP A 129 17.39 5.63 7.27
CA TRP A 129 16.02 5.98 7.62
C TRP A 129 15.41 4.89 8.49
N LYS A 130 14.55 5.22 9.45
CA LYS A 130 13.98 4.21 10.35
C LYS A 130 12.45 4.16 10.26
N GLY A 131 11.84 2.98 10.43
CA GLY A 131 10.39 2.76 10.32
C GLY A 131 9.56 3.57 11.34
N PHE A 132 8.29 3.81 11.01
CA PHE A 132 7.47 4.84 11.66
C PHE A 132 6.71 4.41 12.92
N TRP A 133 6.98 3.23 13.48
CA TRP A 133 6.48 2.89 14.83
C TRP A 133 7.30 3.62 15.89
N ARG A 134 7.10 4.94 15.96
CA ARG A 134 7.80 5.91 16.80
C ARG A 134 6.98 7.19 16.97
N ASP A 135 7.25 7.96 18.01
CA ASP A 135 6.60 9.26 18.26
C ASP A 135 7.07 10.38 17.29
N VAL A 136 8.36 10.43 16.95
CA VAL A 136 8.97 11.47 16.11
C VAL A 136 9.94 10.84 15.10
N ALA A 137 9.63 10.99 13.82
CA ALA A 137 10.42 10.47 12.72
C ALA A 137 11.33 11.54 12.11
N VAL A 138 12.55 11.13 11.79
CA VAL A 138 13.43 11.86 10.86
C VAL A 138 13.17 11.28 9.48
N VAL A 139 12.71 12.11 8.54
CA VAL A 139 12.23 11.65 7.23
C VAL A 139 12.88 12.46 6.12
N ALA A 140 13.21 11.80 5.01
CA ALA A 140 13.69 12.46 3.81
C ALA A 140 12.59 13.38 3.22
N THR A 141 12.94 14.60 2.82
CA THR A 141 12.00 15.59 2.28
C THR A 141 11.19 15.08 1.07
N GLU A 142 11.81 14.26 0.22
CA GLU A 142 11.20 13.66 -0.97
C GLU A 142 10.15 12.58 -0.64
N ASN A 143 10.21 12.03 0.57
CA ASN A 143 9.27 11.03 1.10
C ASN A 143 8.10 11.64 1.88
N ILE A 144 7.99 12.96 1.89
CA ILE A 144 6.89 13.69 2.51
C ILE A 144 5.96 14.22 1.43
N ILE A 145 4.67 13.91 1.59
CA ILE A 145 3.59 14.45 0.77
C ILE A 145 2.72 15.35 1.65
N PRO A 146 2.73 16.68 1.44
CA PRO A 146 1.81 17.58 2.10
C PRO A 146 0.36 17.18 1.84
N LEU A 147 -0.44 17.21 2.91
CA LEU A 147 -1.87 16.97 2.85
C LEU A 147 -2.60 18.29 3.12
N ASN A 148 -3.61 18.61 2.33
CA ASN A 148 -4.43 19.78 2.57
C ASN A 148 -5.38 19.56 3.76
N GLU A 149 -4.90 19.87 4.96
CA GLU A 149 -5.65 19.70 6.23
C GLU A 149 -7.00 20.40 6.21
N LYS A 150 -7.10 21.58 5.58
CA LYS A 150 -8.37 22.30 5.46
C LYS A 150 -9.40 21.47 4.71
N ILE A 151 -9.02 20.87 3.58
CA ILE A 151 -9.93 20.05 2.78
C ILE A 151 -10.19 18.71 3.47
N LEU A 152 -9.12 17.97 3.74
CA LEU A 152 -9.23 16.55 4.13
C LEU A 152 -9.81 16.37 5.53
N ILE A 153 -9.45 17.23 6.48
CA ILE A 153 -9.94 17.15 7.86
C ILE A 153 -11.15 18.07 8.04
N ASN A 154 -11.01 19.38 7.75
CA ASN A 154 -12.04 20.34 8.16
C ASN A 154 -13.29 20.31 7.28
N GLU A 155 -13.13 20.09 5.96
CA GLU A 155 -14.25 20.06 5.02
C GLU A 155 -14.79 18.63 4.81
N MET A 156 -13.91 17.63 4.68
CA MET A 156 -14.28 16.23 4.41
C MET A 156 -14.42 15.37 5.67
N GLY A 157 -13.94 15.83 6.84
CA GLY A 157 -14.12 15.14 8.11
C GLY A 157 -13.27 13.88 8.31
N TYR A 158 -12.23 13.64 7.51
CA TYR A 158 -11.35 12.49 7.73
C TYR A 158 -10.56 12.62 9.03
N SER A 159 -10.31 11.48 9.67
CA SER A 159 -9.33 11.38 10.75
C SER A 159 -7.93 11.11 10.19
N CYS A 160 -6.88 11.28 11.01
CA CYS A 160 -5.53 10.84 10.63
C CYS A 160 -5.48 9.32 10.36
N GLY A 161 -6.32 8.55 11.08
CA GLY A 161 -6.47 7.13 10.84
C GLY A 161 -7.03 6.83 9.44
N ASP A 162 -8.10 7.50 9.02
CA ASP A 162 -8.66 7.35 7.66
C ASP A 162 -7.62 7.69 6.59
N LEU A 163 -6.85 8.77 6.80
CA LEU A 163 -5.78 9.18 5.90
C LEU A 163 -4.62 8.18 5.82
N SER A 164 -4.45 7.31 6.82
CA SER A 164 -3.44 6.24 6.76
C SER A 164 -3.79 5.17 5.71
N TYR A 165 -5.04 5.12 5.22
CA TYR A 165 -5.45 4.28 4.10
C TYR A 165 -4.78 4.66 2.76
N ILE A 166 -4.17 5.86 2.67
CA ILE A 166 -3.33 6.25 1.53
C ILE A 166 -2.23 5.22 1.25
N GLN A 167 -1.65 4.60 2.29
CA GLN A 167 -0.61 3.57 2.13
C GLN A 167 -1.08 2.43 1.24
N ARG A 168 -2.29 1.95 1.45
CA ARG A 168 -2.82 0.83 0.68
C ARG A 168 -3.20 1.24 -0.73
N LEU A 169 -3.88 2.39 -0.84
CA LEU A 169 -4.30 2.92 -2.15
C LEU A 169 -3.12 3.31 -3.03
N SER A 170 -1.97 3.68 -2.46
CA SER A 170 -0.79 4.04 -3.23
C SER A 170 -0.26 2.87 -4.06
N VAL A 171 -0.18 1.67 -3.48
CA VAL A 171 0.19 0.43 -4.20
C VAL A 171 -0.85 0.10 -5.26
N ALA A 172 -2.13 0.18 -4.90
CA ALA A 172 -3.22 -0.06 -5.85
C ALA A 172 -3.18 0.92 -7.03
N TYR A 173 -2.89 2.21 -6.76
CA TYR A 173 -2.82 3.24 -7.79
C TYR A 173 -1.63 3.04 -8.72
N GLY A 174 -0.49 2.57 -8.21
CA GLY A 174 0.63 2.13 -9.05
C GLY A 174 0.19 1.08 -10.08
N GLY A 175 -0.60 0.08 -9.66
CA GLY A 175 -1.17 -0.92 -10.57
C GLY A 175 -2.13 -0.33 -11.60
N ILE A 176 -3.04 0.56 -11.18
CA ILE A 176 -3.98 1.26 -12.06
C ILE A 176 -3.24 2.11 -13.11
N ARG A 177 -2.21 2.85 -12.70
CA ARG A 177 -1.40 3.69 -13.59
C ARG A 177 -0.55 2.84 -14.53
N ALA A 178 -0.01 1.72 -14.07
CA ALA A 178 0.70 0.76 -14.92
C ALA A 178 -0.20 0.14 -16.00
N ALA A 179 -1.47 -0.11 -15.67
CA ALA A 179 -2.47 -0.60 -16.62
C ALA A 179 -2.98 0.52 -17.56
N ASN A 180 -2.66 1.78 -17.25
CA ASN A 180 -3.19 2.95 -17.92
C ASN A 180 -4.73 2.92 -18.03
N LEU A 181 -5.40 2.52 -16.95
CA LEU A 181 -6.86 2.40 -16.94
C LEU A 181 -7.52 3.75 -17.21
N GLN A 182 -8.55 3.73 -18.06
CA GLN A 182 -9.40 4.87 -18.36
C GLN A 182 -10.80 4.66 -17.79
N ALA A 183 -11.48 5.75 -17.44
CA ALA A 183 -12.88 5.70 -17.05
C ALA A 183 -13.73 5.03 -18.16
N GLY A 184 -14.61 4.13 -17.78
CA GLY A 184 -15.44 3.35 -18.71
C GLY A 184 -14.83 2.01 -19.14
N GLU A 185 -13.52 1.80 -18.97
CA GLU A 185 -12.90 0.50 -19.26
C GLU A 185 -13.34 -0.58 -18.25
N THR A 186 -13.28 -1.84 -18.69
CA THR A 186 -13.47 -3.02 -17.85
C THR A 186 -12.12 -3.61 -17.45
N VAL A 187 -11.92 -3.80 -16.15
CA VAL A 187 -10.73 -4.44 -15.59
C VAL A 187 -11.08 -5.70 -14.82
N ILE A 188 -10.32 -6.77 -15.05
CA ILE A 188 -10.32 -7.96 -14.20
C ILE A 188 -9.29 -7.77 -13.09
N VAL A 189 -9.64 -8.09 -11.85
CA VAL A 189 -8.71 -8.09 -10.71
C VAL A 189 -8.74 -9.46 -10.05
N ALA A 190 -7.58 -10.09 -9.91
CA ALA A 190 -7.47 -11.40 -9.29
C ALA A 190 -6.13 -11.59 -8.55
N PRO A 191 -6.13 -12.32 -7.42
CA PRO A 191 -7.28 -12.60 -6.56
C PRO A 191 -7.80 -11.32 -5.91
N ALA A 192 -9.11 -11.18 -5.70
CA ALA A 192 -9.72 -9.87 -5.35
C ALA A 192 -10.06 -9.63 -3.86
N THR A 193 -9.86 -10.61 -2.97
CA THR A 193 -10.34 -10.52 -1.57
C THR A 193 -9.32 -10.03 -0.55
N GLY A 194 -8.06 -9.86 -0.96
CA GLY A 194 -6.98 -9.50 -0.05
C GLY A 194 -6.96 -8.01 0.28
N HIS A 195 -6.08 -7.64 1.20
CA HIS A 195 -5.87 -6.27 1.66
C HIS A 195 -5.56 -5.32 0.48
N PHE A 196 -4.50 -5.59 -0.29
CA PHE A 196 -4.13 -4.76 -1.45
C PHE A 196 -5.03 -5.01 -2.67
N SER A 197 -5.49 -6.23 -2.88
CA SER A 197 -6.29 -6.52 -4.07
C SER A 197 -7.71 -5.99 -3.99
N GLY A 198 -8.32 -5.97 -2.81
CA GLY A 198 -9.56 -5.25 -2.56
C GLY A 198 -9.40 -3.75 -2.78
N ALA A 199 -8.24 -3.17 -2.44
CA ALA A 199 -7.94 -1.77 -2.73
C ALA A 199 -7.81 -1.48 -4.24
N VAL A 200 -7.28 -2.42 -5.04
CA VAL A 200 -7.29 -2.30 -6.52
C VAL A 200 -8.73 -2.32 -7.05
N VAL A 201 -9.57 -3.25 -6.56
CA VAL A 201 -11.00 -3.32 -6.94
C VAL A 201 -11.73 -2.03 -6.60
N GLU A 202 -11.58 -1.57 -5.36
CA GLU A 202 -12.17 -0.32 -4.88
C GLU A 202 -11.72 0.87 -5.72
N LEU A 203 -10.41 1.05 -5.87
CA LEU A 203 -9.87 2.23 -6.53
C LEU A 203 -10.25 2.29 -8.01
N ALA A 204 -10.24 1.14 -8.71
CA ALA A 204 -10.71 1.04 -10.09
C ALA A 204 -12.19 1.42 -10.23
N ALA A 205 -13.04 0.96 -9.30
CA ALA A 205 -14.46 1.31 -9.31
C ALA A 205 -14.71 2.80 -9.02
N GLN A 206 -13.92 3.42 -8.14
CA GLN A 206 -14.01 4.85 -7.82
C GLN A 206 -13.59 5.73 -8.99
N ILE A 207 -12.59 5.31 -9.81
CA ILE A 207 -12.24 6.00 -11.07
C ILE A 207 -13.14 5.61 -12.26
N SER A 208 -14.35 5.11 -11.98
CA SER A 208 -15.38 4.80 -12.98
C SER A 208 -15.04 3.67 -13.96
N CYS A 209 -14.14 2.75 -13.60
CA CYS A 209 -13.99 1.48 -14.33
C CYS A 209 -15.09 0.50 -13.91
N ARG A 210 -15.45 -0.41 -14.82
CA ARG A 210 -16.18 -1.63 -14.47
C ARG A 210 -15.19 -2.68 -13.99
N VAL A 211 -15.46 -3.35 -12.87
CA VAL A 211 -14.52 -4.30 -12.26
C VAL A 211 -15.13 -5.69 -12.20
N ILE A 212 -14.41 -6.67 -12.75
CA ILE A 212 -14.69 -8.10 -12.55
C ILE A 212 -13.69 -8.62 -11.52
N ALA A 213 -14.17 -8.82 -10.30
CA ALA A 213 -13.38 -9.25 -9.15
C ALA A 213 -13.42 -10.78 -9.03
N LEU A 214 -12.30 -11.45 -9.31
CA LEU A 214 -12.21 -12.91 -9.26
C LEU A 214 -11.71 -13.39 -7.90
N SER A 215 -12.35 -14.42 -7.35
CA SER A 215 -11.97 -15.02 -6.08
C SER A 215 -12.40 -16.48 -6.01
N ARG A 216 -11.78 -17.28 -5.15
CA ARG A 216 -12.29 -18.62 -4.77
C ARG A 216 -13.40 -18.57 -3.71
N SER A 217 -13.71 -17.37 -3.22
CA SER A 217 -14.72 -17.12 -2.19
C SER A 217 -15.37 -15.77 -2.47
N ALA A 218 -16.34 -15.77 -3.37
CA ALA A 218 -17.02 -14.54 -3.82
C ALA A 218 -17.86 -13.91 -2.72
N SER A 219 -18.31 -14.69 -1.73
CA SER A 219 -19.03 -14.17 -0.55
C SER A 219 -18.22 -13.12 0.22
N LYS A 220 -16.89 -13.23 0.24
CA LYS A 220 -15.97 -12.24 0.85
C LYS A 220 -15.92 -10.90 0.10
N LEU A 221 -16.42 -10.84 -1.13
CA LEU A 221 -16.50 -9.61 -1.93
C LEU A 221 -17.81 -8.83 -1.72
N LYS A 222 -18.77 -9.36 -0.94
CA LYS A 222 -20.03 -8.70 -0.64
C LYS A 222 -19.87 -7.26 -0.11
N PRO A 223 -18.90 -6.94 0.76
CA PRO A 223 -18.66 -5.56 1.17
C PRO A 223 -18.36 -4.60 0.01
N LEU A 224 -17.56 -5.05 -0.98
CA LEU A 224 -17.23 -4.28 -2.18
C LEU A 224 -18.43 -4.17 -3.14
N THR A 225 -19.07 -5.29 -3.49
CA THR A 225 -20.17 -5.31 -4.47
C THR A 225 -21.41 -4.58 -3.96
N SER A 226 -21.65 -4.56 -2.65
CA SER A 226 -22.75 -3.77 -2.06
C SER A 226 -22.49 -2.25 -2.09
N ARG A 227 -21.23 -1.82 -2.18
CA ARG A 227 -20.87 -0.39 -2.25
C ARG A 227 -20.79 0.12 -3.67
N TYR A 228 -20.14 -0.66 -4.51
CA TYR A 228 -19.72 -0.24 -5.83
C TYR A 228 -20.51 -1.05 -6.86
N HIS A 229 -21.57 -0.44 -7.41
CA HIS A 229 -22.42 -1.06 -8.44
C HIS A 229 -21.63 -1.49 -9.71
N ARG A 230 -20.43 -0.94 -9.90
CA ARG A 230 -19.51 -1.28 -10.99
C ARG A 230 -18.70 -2.55 -10.75
N VAL A 231 -18.76 -3.13 -9.55
CA VAL A 231 -18.01 -4.33 -9.17
C VAL A 231 -18.91 -5.55 -9.27
N THR A 232 -18.51 -6.51 -10.09
CA THR A 232 -19.13 -7.84 -10.17
C THR A 232 -18.14 -8.87 -9.64
N ALA A 233 -18.57 -9.63 -8.62
CA ALA A 233 -17.80 -10.74 -8.08
C ALA A 233 -18.05 -12.01 -8.90
N VAL A 234 -16.99 -12.75 -9.23
CA VAL A 234 -17.06 -14.08 -9.86
C VAL A 234 -16.31 -15.06 -8.98
N GLU A 235 -16.97 -16.16 -8.60
CA GLU A 235 -16.36 -17.26 -7.88
C GLU A 235 -15.71 -18.23 -8.88
N LEU A 236 -14.39 -18.39 -8.79
CA LEU A 236 -13.64 -19.34 -9.60
C LEU A 236 -13.81 -20.74 -9.04
N THR A 237 -14.26 -21.66 -9.90
CA THR A 237 -14.48 -23.06 -9.57
C THR A 237 -13.22 -23.91 -9.71
N GLY A 238 -12.23 -23.43 -10.48
CA GLY A 238 -11.05 -24.19 -10.87
C GLY A 238 -11.25 -25.00 -12.16
N ASP A 239 -12.46 -25.00 -12.72
CA ASP A 239 -12.77 -25.57 -14.02
C ASP A 239 -12.60 -24.49 -15.10
N GLU A 240 -11.65 -24.70 -16.01
CA GLU A 240 -11.30 -23.73 -17.04
C GLU A 240 -12.48 -23.35 -17.94
N LYS A 241 -13.32 -24.32 -18.31
CA LYS A 241 -14.44 -24.07 -19.21
C LYS A 241 -15.55 -23.28 -18.51
N LYS A 242 -15.94 -23.70 -17.30
CA LYS A 242 -16.99 -23.01 -16.53
C LYS A 242 -16.58 -21.59 -16.17
N ASP A 243 -15.33 -21.41 -15.74
CA ASP A 243 -14.84 -20.09 -15.34
C ASP A 243 -14.70 -19.18 -16.59
N ALA A 244 -14.28 -19.70 -17.74
CA ALA A 244 -14.25 -18.95 -19.00
C ALA A 244 -15.66 -18.53 -19.46
N GLU A 245 -16.65 -19.43 -19.39
CA GLU A 245 -18.04 -19.13 -19.73
C GLU A 245 -18.64 -18.06 -18.81
N ALA A 246 -18.38 -18.17 -17.50
CA ALA A 246 -18.86 -17.20 -16.51
C ALA A 246 -18.26 -15.80 -16.73
N ILE A 247 -16.95 -15.71 -16.99
CA ILE A 247 -16.30 -14.42 -17.26
C ILE A 247 -16.75 -13.89 -18.63
N GLY A 248 -16.77 -14.73 -19.67
CA GLY A 248 -17.19 -14.36 -21.02
C GLY A 248 -18.62 -13.82 -21.10
N ALA A 249 -19.53 -14.34 -20.28
CA ALA A 249 -20.90 -13.80 -20.16
C ALA A 249 -20.93 -12.33 -19.66
N LEU A 250 -19.93 -11.91 -18.87
CA LEU A 250 -19.78 -10.54 -18.37
C LEU A 250 -18.95 -9.65 -19.29
N VAL A 251 -18.08 -10.24 -20.12
CA VAL A 251 -17.20 -9.57 -21.09
C VAL A 251 -17.18 -10.31 -22.43
N PRO A 252 -18.27 -10.27 -23.22
CA PRO A 252 -18.32 -11.00 -24.50
C PRO A 252 -17.29 -10.50 -25.51
N GLY A 253 -16.84 -9.24 -25.40
CA GLY A 253 -15.76 -8.65 -26.19
C GLY A 253 -14.37 -8.70 -25.53
N GLY A 254 -14.26 -9.34 -24.35
CA GLY A 254 -13.08 -9.33 -23.49
C GLY A 254 -12.99 -8.09 -22.58
N ALA A 255 -12.16 -8.16 -21.55
CA ALA A 255 -11.82 -7.03 -20.69
C ALA A 255 -10.62 -6.24 -21.26
N ASP A 256 -10.55 -4.94 -20.94
CA ASP A 256 -9.49 -4.03 -21.40
C ASP A 256 -8.18 -4.23 -20.63
N ALA A 257 -8.27 -4.71 -19.39
CA ALA A 257 -7.10 -4.95 -18.56
C ALA A 257 -7.30 -6.08 -17.53
N TYR A 258 -6.18 -6.64 -17.10
CA TYR A 258 -6.08 -7.54 -15.95
C TYR A 258 -5.00 -7.02 -14.99
N ILE A 259 -5.33 -6.88 -13.71
CA ILE A 259 -4.35 -6.59 -12.65
C ILE A 259 -4.26 -7.80 -11.73
N ASP A 260 -3.12 -8.49 -11.81
CA ASP A 260 -2.76 -9.57 -10.90
C ASP A 260 -2.22 -8.99 -9.59
N VAL A 261 -2.77 -9.46 -8.46
CA VAL A 261 -2.37 -9.04 -7.11
C VAL A 261 -2.11 -10.27 -6.24
N SER A 262 -1.54 -11.31 -6.85
CA SER A 262 -1.37 -12.62 -6.24
C SER A 262 -0.32 -12.62 -5.13
N PRO A 263 -0.55 -13.31 -4.00
CA PRO A 263 0.50 -13.57 -3.00
C PRO A 263 1.40 -14.72 -3.45
N PRO A 264 2.58 -14.92 -2.81
CA PRO A 264 3.49 -16.04 -3.10
C PRO A 264 2.84 -17.42 -3.18
N ALA A 265 1.90 -17.69 -2.26
CA ALA A 265 1.19 -18.96 -2.17
C ALA A 265 0.34 -19.26 -3.43
N ALA A 266 -0.03 -18.25 -4.22
CA ALA A 266 -0.75 -18.46 -5.48
C ALA A 266 0.11 -19.12 -6.56
N THR A 267 1.45 -19.14 -6.41
CA THR A 267 2.37 -19.85 -7.33
C THR A 267 1.99 -21.32 -7.52
N ALA A 268 1.35 -21.96 -6.53
CA ALA A 268 0.90 -23.33 -6.63
C ALA A 268 -0.21 -23.55 -7.69
N SER A 269 -0.88 -22.50 -8.15
CA SER A 269 -1.93 -22.59 -9.17
C SER A 269 -1.98 -21.34 -10.05
N HIS A 270 -1.78 -21.53 -11.36
CA HIS A 270 -1.85 -20.44 -12.35
C HIS A 270 -3.27 -20.21 -12.89
N HIS A 271 -4.30 -20.82 -12.30
CA HIS A 271 -5.65 -20.84 -12.85
C HIS A 271 -6.24 -19.43 -13.03
N HIS A 272 -6.24 -18.61 -11.97
CA HIS A 272 -6.76 -17.23 -12.04
C HIS A 272 -5.95 -16.36 -13.00
N LEU A 273 -4.63 -16.57 -13.07
CA LEU A 273 -3.74 -15.86 -13.98
C LEU A 273 -4.11 -16.17 -15.45
N ASN A 274 -4.19 -17.46 -15.78
CA ASN A 274 -4.46 -17.92 -17.15
C ASN A 274 -5.86 -17.51 -17.60
N ILE A 275 -6.89 -17.73 -16.77
CA ILE A 275 -8.27 -17.41 -17.14
C ILE A 275 -8.46 -15.90 -17.35
N SER A 276 -7.81 -15.07 -16.53
CA SER A 276 -7.88 -13.61 -16.65
C SER A 276 -7.20 -13.11 -17.92
N ILE A 277 -5.98 -13.60 -18.22
CA ILE A 277 -5.25 -13.26 -19.45
C ILE A 277 -6.01 -13.74 -20.69
N ASN A 278 -6.63 -14.91 -20.63
CA ASN A 278 -7.42 -15.44 -21.74
C ASN A 278 -8.71 -14.64 -21.98
N SER A 279 -9.25 -13.99 -20.95
CA SER A 279 -10.47 -13.18 -21.01
C SER A 279 -10.25 -11.72 -21.48
N LEU A 280 -9.04 -11.36 -21.89
CA LEU A 280 -8.73 -10.03 -22.41
C LEU A 280 -9.13 -9.87 -23.88
N THR A 281 -9.53 -8.64 -24.22
CA THR A 281 -9.69 -8.21 -25.61
C THR A 281 -8.33 -8.06 -26.30
N SER A 282 -8.34 -7.95 -27.63
CA SER A 282 -7.10 -7.64 -28.38
C SER A 282 -6.57 -6.27 -27.95
N PHE A 283 -5.25 -6.12 -27.86
CA PHE A 283 -4.58 -4.94 -27.30
C PHE A 283 -4.83 -4.71 -25.79
N GLY A 284 -5.40 -5.70 -25.09
CA GLY A 284 -5.55 -5.68 -23.65
C GLY A 284 -4.22 -5.62 -22.89
N ARG A 285 -4.28 -5.19 -21.63
CA ARG A 285 -3.09 -4.95 -20.80
C ARG A 285 -3.10 -5.81 -19.54
N VAL A 286 -1.96 -6.38 -19.20
CA VAL A 286 -1.74 -7.14 -17.97
C VAL A 286 -0.76 -6.38 -17.09
N VAL A 287 -1.12 -6.22 -15.81
CA VAL A 287 -0.21 -5.73 -14.78
C VAL A 287 0.05 -6.81 -13.75
N PHE A 288 1.32 -7.15 -13.54
CA PHE A 288 1.75 -7.96 -12.41
C PHE A 288 2.11 -7.02 -11.25
N LEU A 289 1.17 -6.86 -10.31
CA LEU A 289 1.33 -6.11 -9.07
C LEU A 289 1.57 -7.06 -7.87
N GLY A 290 1.21 -8.33 -8.02
CA GLY A 290 1.46 -9.40 -7.05
C GLY A 290 2.88 -9.97 -7.11
N MET A 291 3.10 -11.00 -6.30
CA MET A 291 4.33 -11.76 -6.21
C MET A 291 4.03 -13.24 -6.41
N MET A 292 4.22 -13.73 -7.63
CA MET A 292 4.24 -15.15 -7.99
C MET A 292 5.60 -15.50 -8.59
N PHE A 293 5.97 -16.77 -8.53
CA PHE A 293 7.23 -17.28 -9.08
C PHE A 293 6.97 -18.27 -10.22
N ASP A 294 7.89 -18.36 -11.19
CA ASP A 294 7.90 -19.40 -12.23
C ASP A 294 6.59 -19.59 -13.03
N ILE A 295 5.92 -18.48 -13.36
CA ILE A 295 4.63 -18.49 -14.06
C ILE A 295 4.73 -19.05 -15.48
N LYS A 296 3.67 -19.74 -15.94
CA LYS A 296 3.55 -20.24 -17.31
C LYS A 296 2.53 -19.43 -18.08
N ILE A 297 2.94 -18.83 -19.20
CA ILE A 297 2.06 -18.02 -20.05
C ILE A 297 2.15 -18.51 -21.50
N ASN A 298 1.00 -18.60 -22.18
CA ASN A 298 0.94 -18.89 -23.61
C ASN A 298 1.32 -17.64 -24.43
N TYR A 299 2.61 -17.48 -24.74
CA TYR A 299 3.11 -16.30 -25.46
C TYR A 299 2.54 -16.16 -26.88
N ALA A 300 2.21 -17.26 -27.56
CA ALA A 300 1.63 -17.21 -28.91
C ALA A 300 0.26 -16.54 -28.88
N SER A 301 -0.57 -16.86 -27.87
CA SER A 301 -1.86 -16.20 -27.64
C SER A 301 -1.71 -14.70 -27.34
N LEU A 302 -0.69 -14.31 -26.57
CA LEU A 302 -0.40 -12.89 -26.30
C LEU A 302 -0.01 -12.16 -27.58
N MET A 303 0.89 -12.73 -28.37
CA MET A 303 1.40 -12.13 -29.61
C MET A 303 0.27 -11.91 -30.62
N VAL A 304 -0.57 -12.93 -30.87
CA VAL A 304 -1.69 -12.83 -31.82
C VAL A 304 -2.73 -11.78 -31.39
N ARG A 305 -2.90 -11.57 -30.08
CA ARG A 305 -3.83 -10.57 -29.53
C ARG A 305 -3.18 -9.24 -29.17
N ASN A 306 -1.90 -9.02 -29.47
CA ASN A 306 -1.16 -7.81 -29.11
C ASN A 306 -1.25 -7.43 -27.62
N ILE A 307 -1.21 -8.42 -26.72
CA ILE A 307 -1.31 -8.16 -25.27
C ILE A 307 -0.03 -7.49 -24.77
N THR A 308 -0.18 -6.40 -24.01
CA THR A 308 0.93 -5.76 -23.30
C THR A 308 1.02 -6.29 -21.87
N ILE A 309 2.21 -6.71 -21.43
CA ILE A 309 2.48 -7.12 -20.05
C ILE A 309 3.43 -6.13 -19.40
N LYS A 310 3.10 -5.64 -18.20
CA LYS A 310 3.96 -4.79 -17.38
C LYS A 310 4.03 -5.30 -15.94
N ALA A 311 5.24 -5.45 -15.41
CA ALA A 311 5.44 -5.63 -13.98
C ALA A 311 5.43 -4.28 -13.27
N GLN A 312 4.83 -4.20 -12.09
CA GLN A 312 4.75 -2.97 -11.31
C GLN A 312 5.16 -3.25 -9.85
N PHE A 313 6.25 -2.63 -9.43
CA PHE A 313 6.67 -2.62 -8.03
C PHE A 313 6.38 -1.25 -7.42
N MET A 314 5.48 -1.22 -6.44
CA MET A 314 5.03 0.01 -5.77
C MET A 314 4.49 1.06 -6.75
N TYR A 315 4.95 2.31 -6.66
CA TYR A 315 4.48 3.49 -7.35
C TYR A 315 5.59 4.55 -7.35
N THR A 316 5.45 5.57 -8.18
CA THR A 316 6.32 6.75 -8.19
C THR A 316 5.79 7.84 -7.25
N ARG A 317 6.65 8.81 -6.91
CA ARG A 317 6.22 9.99 -6.14
C ARG A 317 5.13 10.77 -6.86
N GLN A 318 5.22 10.91 -8.19
CA GLN A 318 4.24 11.61 -9.01
C GLN A 318 2.87 10.93 -8.95
N GLU A 319 2.84 9.61 -8.96
CA GLU A 319 1.61 8.83 -8.80
C GLU A 319 1.01 9.03 -7.40
N LEU A 320 1.83 9.01 -6.35
CA LEU A 320 1.36 9.28 -4.99
C LEU A 320 0.78 10.70 -4.85
N VAL A 321 1.45 11.72 -5.42
CA VAL A 321 0.92 13.10 -5.47
C VAL A 321 -0.40 13.16 -6.22
N SER A 322 -0.51 12.45 -7.35
CA SER A 322 -1.75 12.38 -8.12
C SER A 322 -2.88 11.69 -7.34
N LEU A 323 -2.58 10.64 -6.57
CA LEU A 323 -3.56 9.98 -5.70
C LEU A 323 -4.07 10.94 -4.63
N VAL A 324 -3.17 11.65 -3.92
CA VAL A 324 -3.57 12.64 -2.91
C VAL A 324 -4.47 13.72 -3.50
N LYS A 325 -4.16 14.23 -4.70
CA LYS A 325 -5.03 15.20 -5.39
C LYS A 325 -6.41 14.64 -5.70
N MET A 326 -6.53 13.36 -6.08
CA MET A 326 -7.83 12.74 -6.30
C MET A 326 -8.64 12.57 -5.00
N ILE A 327 -7.95 12.37 -3.86
CA ILE A 327 -8.59 12.35 -2.55
C ILE A 327 -9.06 13.75 -2.17
N GLU A 328 -8.20 14.76 -2.30
CA GLU A 328 -8.53 16.17 -2.01
C GLU A 328 -9.64 16.74 -2.90
N THR A 329 -9.85 16.16 -4.10
CA THR A 329 -10.96 16.56 -4.99
C THR A 329 -12.22 15.71 -4.79
N GLY A 330 -12.20 14.72 -3.87
CA GLY A 330 -13.33 13.86 -3.56
C GLY A 330 -13.64 12.79 -4.59
N VAL A 331 -12.78 12.61 -5.60
CA VAL A 331 -12.89 11.51 -6.58
C VAL A 331 -12.63 10.18 -5.89
N ILE A 332 -11.57 10.13 -5.06
CA ILE A 332 -11.26 8.98 -4.22
C ILE A 332 -11.67 9.28 -2.78
N LYS A 333 -12.66 8.55 -2.31
CA LYS A 333 -13.18 8.63 -0.94
C LYS A 333 -12.42 7.68 -0.02
N LEU A 334 -12.23 8.12 1.21
CA LEU A 334 -11.67 7.35 2.33
C LEU A 334 -12.69 7.17 3.46
N GLY A 335 -12.26 6.44 4.48
CA GLY A 335 -12.95 6.32 5.76
C GLY A 335 -14.26 5.53 5.68
N LYS A 336 -15.10 5.72 6.70
CA LYS A 336 -16.33 4.92 6.88
C LYS A 336 -17.25 4.94 5.66
N GLU A 337 -17.36 6.07 4.97
CA GLU A 337 -18.19 6.20 3.76
C GLU A 337 -17.67 5.35 2.60
N ALA A 338 -16.34 5.22 2.46
CA ALA A 338 -15.71 4.32 1.50
C ALA A 338 -15.75 2.84 1.93
N GLY A 339 -16.19 2.56 3.17
CA GLY A 339 -16.19 1.22 3.76
C GLY A 339 -14.89 0.85 4.46
N HIS A 340 -14.04 1.83 4.77
CA HIS A 340 -12.84 1.61 5.58
C HIS A 340 -13.20 1.60 7.06
N GLU A 341 -12.53 0.74 7.82
CA GLU A 341 -12.71 0.65 9.26
C GLU A 341 -11.37 0.55 9.98
N ILE A 342 -11.26 1.27 11.08
CA ILE A 342 -10.14 1.15 12.01
C ILE A 342 -10.56 0.13 13.06
N VAL A 343 -9.91 -1.03 13.04
CA VAL A 343 -10.21 -2.15 13.92
C VAL A 343 -9.81 -1.79 15.36
N GLU A 344 -10.71 -2.05 16.30
CA GLU A 344 -10.54 -1.78 17.75
C GLU A 344 -10.13 -0.33 18.09
N LYS A 345 -10.47 0.64 17.22
CA LYS A 345 -10.06 2.06 17.31
C LYS A 345 -8.55 2.31 17.15
N GLY A 346 -7.75 1.26 16.97
CA GLY A 346 -6.29 1.27 16.96
C GLY A 346 -5.66 1.32 18.34
N PHE A 347 -4.33 1.26 18.37
CA PHE A 347 -3.54 0.89 19.56
C PHE A 347 -2.45 1.91 19.87
N SER A 348 -2.00 2.02 21.11
CA SER A 348 -0.76 2.75 21.44
C SER A 348 0.48 1.93 21.06
N MET A 349 1.68 2.52 21.15
CA MET A 349 2.92 1.75 20.92
C MET A 349 3.18 0.70 22.00
N GLU A 350 2.71 0.89 23.23
CA GLU A 350 2.78 -0.10 24.32
C GLU A 350 1.90 -1.32 24.05
N GLU A 351 0.82 -1.14 23.29
CA GLU A 351 -0.15 -2.18 22.93
C GLU A 351 0.23 -2.94 21.64
N TRP A 352 1.47 -2.78 21.15
CA TRP A 352 1.90 -3.34 19.87
C TRP A 352 1.68 -4.85 19.73
N GLU A 353 1.84 -5.62 20.81
CA GLU A 353 1.61 -7.08 20.79
C GLU A 353 0.16 -7.42 20.45
N ASN A 354 -0.77 -6.65 21.03
CA ASN A 354 -2.19 -6.79 20.72
C ASN A 354 -2.45 -6.33 19.28
N ALA A 355 -1.89 -5.19 18.88
CA ALA A 355 -2.06 -4.66 17.54
C ALA A 355 -1.64 -5.65 16.44
N VAL A 356 -0.48 -6.29 16.58
CA VAL A 356 -0.02 -7.28 15.59
C VAL A 356 -0.85 -8.56 15.62
N THR A 357 -1.37 -8.96 16.79
CA THR A 357 -2.25 -10.13 16.92
C THR A 357 -3.60 -9.88 16.26
N VAL A 358 -4.20 -8.71 16.49
CA VAL A 358 -5.46 -8.30 15.84
C VAL A 358 -5.26 -8.17 14.32
N ALA A 359 -4.13 -7.61 13.88
CA ALA A 359 -3.81 -7.44 12.47
C ALA A 359 -3.79 -8.76 11.69
N GLU A 360 -3.35 -9.87 12.30
CA GLU A 360 -3.35 -11.21 11.65
C GLU A 360 -4.75 -11.63 11.18
N THR A 361 -5.78 -11.22 11.90
CA THR A 361 -7.18 -11.55 11.59
C THR A 361 -7.88 -10.47 10.76
N ALA A 362 -7.45 -9.21 10.87
CA ALA A 362 -7.96 -8.05 10.15
C ALA A 362 -7.45 -7.97 8.69
N SER A 363 -7.64 -9.06 7.94
CA SER A 363 -7.10 -9.23 6.58
C SER A 363 -8.07 -8.87 5.46
N ALA A 364 -9.34 -8.59 5.79
CA ALA A 364 -10.36 -8.27 4.80
C ALA A 364 -10.18 -6.85 4.21
N TRP A 365 -10.79 -6.61 3.05
CA TRP A 365 -10.86 -5.28 2.45
C TRP A 365 -11.49 -4.28 3.43
N GLY A 366 -11.01 -3.03 3.40
CA GLY A 366 -11.49 -1.94 4.25
C GLY A 366 -10.92 -1.93 5.68
N GLN A 367 -10.52 -3.08 6.23
CA GLN A 367 -10.03 -3.17 7.61
C GLN A 367 -8.60 -2.64 7.76
N GLN A 368 -8.35 -1.79 8.74
CA GLN A 368 -7.03 -1.29 9.11
C GLN A 368 -6.77 -1.47 10.60
N VAL A 369 -5.58 -1.97 10.93
CA VAL A 369 -5.03 -1.85 12.28
C VAL A 369 -3.98 -0.75 12.25
N LEU A 370 -4.03 0.15 13.23
CA LEU A 370 -3.16 1.31 13.32
C LEU A 370 -2.53 1.38 14.70
N LEU A 371 -1.29 1.88 14.77
CA LEU A 371 -0.72 2.45 15.99
C LEU A 371 -0.89 3.97 15.97
N TYR A 372 -1.10 4.54 17.16
CA TYR A 372 -1.12 5.97 17.45
C TYR A 372 0.02 6.29 18.43
N PRO A 373 1.22 6.63 17.91
CA PRO A 373 2.42 6.88 18.72
C PRO A 373 2.39 8.12 19.61
#